data_AF-A0A5D0IXZ6-F1
#
_entry.id   AF-A0A5D0IXZ6-F1
#
_cell.length_a   1.000
_cell.length_b   1.000
_cell.length_c   1.000
_cell.angle_alpha   90.00
_cell.angle_beta   90.00
_cell.angle_gamma   90.00
#
_symmetry.space_group_name_H-M   'P 1'
#
loop_
_entity.id
_entity.type
_entity.pdbx_description
1 polymer ?
#
loop_
_entity_poly.entity_id
_entity_poly.type
_entity_poly.pdbx_seq_one_letter_code
_entity_poly.pdbx_strand_id
1 'polypeptide(L)' 'TTHNNTIFIFDDIYWSKGMTEAWETIKQHPKVTVTINTFYWGFVFFRKEQAKEHFVIRV' A
#
# COMPACT_ATOMS: atom_id res chain seq x y z
N THR A 1 8.13 -4.86 -12.78
CA THR A 1 7.65 -3.59 -13.39
C THR A 1 6.16 -3.48 -13.11
N THR A 2 5.57 -2.28 -13.12
CA THR A 2 4.13 -2.08 -12.87
C THR A 2 3.52 -1.24 -13.98
N HIS A 3 2.20 -1.36 -14.16
CA HIS A 3 1.40 -0.54 -15.07
C HIS A 3 0.15 -0.03 -14.33
N ASN A 4 -0.68 0.78 -15.00
CA ASN A 4 -1.77 1.53 -14.38
C ASN A 4 -2.85 0.69 -13.67
N ASN A 5 -2.95 -0.60 -14.01
CA ASN A 5 -3.91 -1.55 -13.45
C ASN A 5 -3.24 -2.65 -12.60
N THR A 6 -1.95 -2.52 -12.31
CA THR A 6 -1.27 -3.43 -11.39
C THR A 6 -1.70 -3.17 -9.95
N ILE A 7 -1.96 -4.23 -9.20
CA ILE A 7 -2.18 -4.20 -7.76
C ILE A 7 -1.12 -5.07 -7.12
N PHE A 8 -0.42 -4.55 -6.11
CA PHE A 8 0.42 -5.36 -5.23
C PHE A 8 -0.33 -5.59 -3.91
N ILE A 9 -0.24 -6.82 -3.41
CA ILE A 9 -0.81 -7.21 -2.12
C ILE A 9 0.36 -7.67 -1.25
N PHE A 10 0.49 -7.04 -0.09
CA PHE A 10 1.45 -7.41 0.94
C PHE A 10 0.71 -8.05 2.09
N ASP A 11 1.13 -9.27 2.42
CA ASP A 11 0.66 -10.00 3.59
C ASP A 11 1.41 -9.56 4.84
N ASP A 12 0.76 -9.72 6.00
CA ASP A 12 1.40 -9.60 7.31
C ASP A 12 2.14 -8.25 7.53
N ILE A 13 1.53 -7.14 7.07
CA ILE A 13 2.14 -5.80 7.12
C ILE A 13 2.47 -5.29 8.54
N TYR A 14 1.90 -5.91 9.57
CA TYR A 14 2.17 -5.63 10.99
C TYR A 14 2.82 -6.79 11.75
N TRP A 15 3.30 -7.84 11.07
CA TRP A 15 3.89 -9.02 11.70
C TRP A 15 5.13 -8.70 12.55
N SER A 16 5.94 -7.75 12.10
CA SER A 16 7.14 -7.32 12.80
C SER A 16 7.35 -5.82 12.65
N LYS A 17 8.25 -5.27 13.48
CA LYS A 17 8.72 -3.88 13.35
C LYS A 17 9.24 -3.61 11.93
N GLY A 18 10.04 -4.53 11.36
CA GLY A 18 10.58 -4.40 10.02
C GLY A 18 9.51 -4.42 8.92
N MET A 19 8.47 -5.26 9.06
CA MET A 19 7.34 -5.26 8.12
C MET A 19 6.54 -3.97 8.19
N THR A 20 6.36 -3.43 9.40
CA THR A 20 5.68 -2.15 9.62
C THR A 20 6.46 -1.00 8.99
N GLU A 21 7.79 -0.97 9.15
CA GLU A 21 8.68 0.02 8.53
C GLU A 21 8.70 -0.10 7.00
N ALA A 22 8.72 -1.34 6.48
CA ALA A 22 8.62 -1.60 5.05
C ALA A 22 7.29 -1.09 4.49
N TRP A 23 6.18 -1.31 5.20
CA TRP A 23 4.87 -0.79 4.81
C TRP A 23 4.83 0.74 4.72
N GLU A 24 5.39 1.43 5.72
CA GLU A 24 5.50 2.90 5.69
C GLU A 24 6.40 3.38 4.55
N THR A 25 7.47 2.64 4.24
CA THR A 25 8.36 2.93 3.10
C THR A 25 7.62 2.77 1.77
N ILE A 26 6.82 1.71 1.61
CA ILE A 26 6.01 1.45 0.42
C ILE A 26 5.02 2.58 0.17
N LYS A 27 4.30 3.04 1.19
CA LYS A 27 3.34 4.17 1.08
C LYS A 27 4.01 5.44 0.54
N GLN A 28 5.24 5.71 0.95
CA GLN A 28 5.97 6.91 0.54
C GLN A 28 6.52 6.83 -0.89
N HIS A 29 6.63 5.64 -1.48
CA HIS A 29 7.23 5.45 -2.79
C HIS A 29 6.53 6.33 -3.87
N PRO A 30 7.29 7.05 -4.72
CA PRO A 30 6.73 8.08 -5.61
C PRO A 30 5.77 7.55 -6.69
N LYS A 31 5.86 6.26 -7.02
CA LYS A 31 4.92 5.61 -7.96
C LYS A 31 3.63 5.12 -7.30
N VAL A 32 3.59 5.00 -5.97
CA VAL A 32 2.40 4.56 -5.24
C VAL A 32 1.44 5.73 -5.15
N THR A 33 0.22 5.52 -5.65
CA THR A 33 -0.84 6.52 -5.62
C THR A 33 -1.82 6.21 -4.51
N VAL A 34 -2.36 5.00 -4.46
CA VAL A 34 -3.30 4.61 -3.40
C VAL A 34 -2.75 3.43 -2.61
N THR A 35 -2.92 3.47 -1.29
CA THR A 35 -2.80 2.26 -0.46
C THR A 35 -4.05 2.03 0.37
N ILE A 36 -4.42 0.77 0.56
CA ILE A 36 -5.49 0.38 1.48
C ILE A 36 -4.89 -0.55 2.52
N ASN A 37 -4.99 -0.16 3.78
CA ASN A 37 -4.60 -0.93 4.94
C ASN A 37 -5.84 -1.58 5.55
N THR A 38 -5.85 -2.91 5.61
CA THR A 38 -6.94 -3.72 6.19
C THR A 38 -6.53 -4.41 7.49
N PHE A 39 -5.47 -3.92 8.14
CA PHE A 39 -4.74 -4.54 9.25
C PHE A 39 -3.94 -5.79 8.83
N TYR A 40 -4.58 -6.78 8.21
CA TYR A 40 -3.90 -8.01 7.75
C TYR A 40 -3.16 -7.80 6.41
N TRP A 41 -3.80 -7.09 5.48
CA TRP A 41 -3.26 -6.87 4.14
C TRP A 41 -3.05 -5.39 3.83
N GLY A 42 -1.97 -5.12 3.10
CA GLY A 42 -1.71 -3.86 2.43
C GLY A 42 -1.91 -3.98 0.92
N PHE A 43 -2.90 -3.29 0.37
CA PHE A 43 -3.12 -3.18 -1.07
C PHE A 43 -2.43 -1.91 -1.58
N VAL A 44 -1.74 -2.02 -2.73
CA VAL A 44 -0.96 -0.92 -3.31
C VAL A 44 -1.31 -0.75 -4.79
N PHE A 45 -1.66 0.47 -5.15
CA PHE A 45 -2.07 0.87 -6.50
C PHE A 45 -1.12 1.91 -7.07
N PHE A 46 -0.99 1.91 -8.41
CA PHE A 46 -0.09 2.77 -9.18
C PHE A 46 -0.84 3.62 -10.22
N ARG A 47 -2.16 3.72 -10.08
CA ARG A 47 -3.05 4.38 -11.03
C ARG A 47 -2.86 5.89 -11.00
N LYS A 48 -2.54 6.51 -12.14
CA LYS A 48 -2.18 7.94 -12.24
C LYS A 48 -3.39 8.89 -12.17
N GLU A 49 -4.58 8.40 -12.44
CA GLU A 49 -5.82 9.16 -12.49
C GLU A 49 -6.41 9.40 -11.08
N GLN A 50 -5.83 8.80 -10.04
CA GLN A 50 -6.25 8.98 -8.64
C GLN A 50 -5.28 9.90 -7.90
N ALA A 51 -5.82 10.70 -6.98
CA ALA A 51 -5.01 11.46 -6.04
C ALA A 51 -4.18 10.51 -5.16
N LYS A 52 -3.07 11.01 -4.61
CA LYS A 52 -2.25 10.23 -3.68
C LYS A 52 -2.96 10.14 -2.33
N GLU A 53 -3.43 8.96 -1.96
CA GLU A 53 -4.24 8.74 -0.75
C GLU A 53 -3.90 7.41 -0.05
N HIS A 54 -4.01 7.40 1.28
CA HIS A 54 -3.73 6.21 2.09
C HIS A 54 -4.90 5.95 3.04
N PHE A 55 -5.65 4.89 2.76
CA PHE A 55 -6.85 4.52 3.52
C PHE A 55 -6.54 3.45 4.57
N VAL A 56 -7.24 3.54 5.70
CA VAL A 56 -7.28 2.48 6.72
C VAL A 56 -8.73 2.06 6.88
N ILE A 57 -9.02 0.79 6.63
CA ILE A 57 -10.34 0.23 6.84
C ILE A 57 -10.45 -0.18 8.31
N ARG A 58 -11.49 0.29 8.98
CA ARG A 58 -11.86 -0.09 10.35
C ARG A 58 -13.27 -0.68 10.28
N VAL A 59 -13.47 -1.81 10.94
CA VAL A 59 -14.79 -2.41 11.19
C VAL A 59 -15.14 -2.19 12.65
#